data_AF-A0A818CVX1-F1
#
_entry.id   AF-A0A818CVX1-F1
#
_cell.length_a   1.000
_cell.length_b   1.000
_cell.length_c   1.000
_cell.angle_alpha   90.00
_cell.angle_beta   90.00
_cell.angle_gamma   90.00
#
_symmetry.space_group_name_H-M   'P 1'
#
loop_
_entity.id
_entity.type
_entity.pdbx_description
1 polymer ?
#
loop_
_entity_poly.entity_id
_entity_poly.type
_entity_poly.pdbx_seq_one_letter_code
_entity_poly.pdbx_strand_id
1 'polypeptide(L)'
;MTNSGTTHLKQHSCVIDGSIYGNIDVNDILRGRTVISTHIQSASRSCRQRIKDLLQEPYNSRCLSISPDFWCDKYKQVAYLSVTVVIVDKDFKYYTIGLFCKPFQES
;
A
#
# COMPACT_ATOMS: atom_id res chain seq x y z
N MET A 1 -4.32 19.36 7.78
CA MET A 1 -4.66 18.18 6.95
C MET A 1 -4.88 17.01 7.89
N THR A 2 -6.13 16.61 8.06
CA THR A 2 -6.57 15.57 9.02
C THR A 2 -6.30 14.19 8.41
N ASN A 3 -5.49 13.38 9.11
CA ASN A 3 -5.23 11.98 8.77
C ASN A 3 -6.52 11.15 8.94
N SER A 4 -7.28 10.98 7.86
CA SER A 4 -8.51 10.20 7.81
C SER A 4 -8.33 8.72 8.20
N GLY A 5 -7.12 8.15 8.03
CA GLY A 5 -6.82 6.77 8.41
C GLY A 5 -6.75 6.50 9.92
N THR A 6 -6.34 7.48 10.73
CA THR A 6 -6.16 7.28 12.18
C THR A 6 -7.47 7.39 12.96
N THR A 7 -8.43 8.15 12.43
CA THR A 7 -9.72 8.44 13.09
C THR A 7 -10.67 7.24 13.03
N HIS A 8 -10.70 6.51 11.91
CA HIS A 8 -11.56 5.32 11.76
C HIS A 8 -11.17 4.15 12.66
N LEU A 9 -9.87 3.95 12.90
CA LEU A 9 -9.38 2.86 13.76
C LEU A 9 -9.69 3.08 15.25
N LYS A 10 -9.75 4.33 15.71
CA LYS A 10 -9.97 4.63 17.14
C LYS A 10 -11.43 4.52 17.56
N GLN A 11 -12.38 4.95 16.72
CA GLN A 11 -13.79 5.03 17.12
C GLN A 11 -14.56 3.71 16.98
N HIS A 12 -14.25 2.86 15.99
CA HIS A 12 -15.01 1.63 15.77
C HIS A 12 -14.55 0.43 16.62
N SER A 13 -13.26 0.27 16.91
CA SER A 13 -12.79 -0.91 17.67
C SER A 13 -13.04 -0.78 19.18
N CYS A 14 -12.78 0.37 19.79
CA CYS A 14 -12.83 0.48 21.25
C CYS A 14 -14.27 0.53 21.82
N VAL A 15 -15.21 1.13 21.08
CA VAL A 15 -16.59 1.34 21.56
C VAL A 15 -17.45 0.08 21.40
N ILE A 16 -17.22 -0.71 20.34
CA ILE A 16 -18.01 -1.93 20.08
C ILE A 16 -17.59 -3.04 21.05
N ASP A 17 -16.29 -3.21 21.30
CA ASP A 17 -15.78 -4.33 22.09
C ASP A 17 -16.11 -4.22 23.59
N GLY A 18 -16.03 -3.03 24.19
CA GLY A 18 -16.32 -2.83 25.63
C GLY A 18 -17.79 -3.02 26.03
N SER A 19 -18.73 -2.86 25.08
CA SER A 19 -20.17 -3.07 25.33
C SER A 19 -20.61 -4.53 25.21
N ILE A 20 -19.84 -5.36 24.49
CA ILE A 20 -20.18 -6.75 24.19
C ILE A 20 -19.42 -7.74 25.09
N TYR A 21 -18.17 -7.44 25.45
CA TYR A 21 -17.26 -8.42 26.07
C TYR A 21 -16.83 -8.09 27.51
N GLY A 22 -17.31 -7.00 28.11
CA GLY A 22 -16.97 -6.62 29.48
C GLY A 22 -15.53 -6.07 29.61
N ASN A 23 -14.90 -6.28 30.78
CA ASN A 23 -13.60 -5.68 31.11
C ASN A 23 -12.46 -6.42 30.38
N ILE A 24 -12.23 -6.05 29.12
CA ILE A 24 -11.15 -6.58 28.29
C ILE A 24 -9.84 -5.85 28.63
N ASP A 25 -8.75 -6.60 28.84
CA ASP A 25 -7.42 -6.00 28.92
C ASP A 25 -7.05 -5.39 27.56
N VAL A 26 -6.68 -4.10 27.56
CA VAL A 26 -6.26 -3.37 26.35
C VAL A 26 -5.14 -4.11 25.60
N ASN A 27 -4.34 -4.92 26.29
CA ASN A 27 -3.30 -5.75 25.68
C ASN A 27 -3.84 -6.90 24.82
N ASP A 28 -5.08 -7.37 25.04
CA ASP A 28 -5.74 -8.39 24.21
C ASP A 28 -6.30 -7.79 22.90
N ILE A 29 -6.62 -6.50 22.92
CA ILE A 29 -7.13 -5.75 21.75
C ILE A 29 -5.95 -5.27 20.88
N LEU A 30 -4.87 -4.82 21.51
CA LEU A 30 -3.70 -4.32 20.81
C LEU A 30 -2.84 -5.47 20.26
N ARG A 31 -2.99 -5.73 18.97
CA ARG A 31 -2.15 -6.72 18.27
C ARG A 31 -0.66 -6.38 18.40
N GLY A 32 0.13 -7.35 18.85
CA GLY A 32 1.58 -7.22 18.93
C GLY A 32 2.24 -6.89 17.58
N ARG A 33 3.42 -6.27 17.61
CA ARG A 33 4.16 -5.81 16.41
C ARG A 33 4.34 -6.90 15.36
N THR A 34 4.58 -8.14 15.79
CA THR A 34 4.72 -9.30 14.90
C THR A 34 3.43 -9.58 14.13
N VAL A 35 2.27 -9.56 14.81
CA VAL A 35 0.97 -9.80 14.19
C VAL A 35 0.64 -8.71 13.17
N ILE A 36 0.95 -7.45 13.50
CA ILE A 36 0.79 -6.31 12.58
C ILE A 36 1.70 -6.49 11.35
N SER A 37 2.98 -6.82 11.55
CA SER A 37 3.93 -7.06 10.46
C SER A 37 3.47 -8.18 9.53
N THR A 38 3.08 -9.34 10.09
CA THR A 38 2.56 -10.47 9.31
C THR A 38 1.30 -10.10 8.53
N HIS A 39 0.40 -9.34 9.15
CA HIS A 39 -0.80 -8.87 8.49
C HIS A 39 -0.49 -7.91 7.33
N ILE A 40 0.40 -6.92 7.53
CA ILE A 40 0.84 -6.00 6.49
C ILE A 40 1.50 -6.75 5.34
N GLN A 41 2.34 -7.75 5.63
CA GLN A 41 2.96 -8.58 4.61
C GLN A 41 1.92 -9.37 3.82
N SER A 42 0.94 -9.99 4.48
CA SER A 42 -0.16 -10.69 3.82
C SER A 42 -0.99 -9.77 2.91
N ALA A 43 -1.39 -8.61 3.43
CA ALA A 43 -2.10 -7.58 2.68
C ALA A 43 -1.29 -7.09 1.47
N SER A 44 0.03 -6.89 1.64
CA SER A 44 0.91 -6.49 0.54
C SER A 44 1.01 -7.55 -0.56
N ARG A 45 1.04 -8.84 -0.21
CA ARG A 45 1.05 -9.94 -1.18
C ARG A 45 -0.26 -10.00 -1.96
N SER A 46 -1.39 -9.90 -1.26
CA SER A 46 -2.71 -9.85 -1.88
C SER A 46 -2.85 -8.65 -2.83
N CYS A 47 -2.40 -7.47 -2.41
CA CYS A 47 -2.39 -6.27 -3.24
C CYS A 47 -1.53 -6.45 -4.50
N ARG A 48 -0.31 -7.00 -4.36
CA ARG A 48 0.55 -7.30 -5.52
C ARG A 48 -0.10 -8.27 -6.49
N GLN A 49 -0.79 -9.29 -6.00
CA GLN A 49 -1.50 -10.23 -6.88
C GLN A 49 -2.61 -9.51 -7.65
N ARG A 50 -3.43 -8.71 -6.97
CA ARG A 50 -4.49 -7.90 -7.61
C ARG A 50 -3.94 -6.94 -8.67
N ILE A 51 -2.80 -6.29 -8.40
CA ILE A 51 -2.15 -5.41 -9.37
C ILE A 51 -1.68 -6.23 -10.59
N LYS A 52 -1.10 -7.41 -10.40
CA LYS A 52 -0.72 -8.27 -11.52
C LYS A 52 -1.93 -8.65 -12.38
N ASP A 53 -3.02 -9.07 -11.73
CA ASP A 53 -4.25 -9.46 -12.41
C ASP A 53 -4.83 -8.27 -13.20
N LEU A 54 -4.80 -7.07 -12.61
CA LEU A 54 -5.24 -5.82 -13.26
C LEU A 54 -4.35 -5.44 -14.46
N LEU A 55 -3.04 -5.62 -14.35
CA LEU A 55 -2.08 -5.24 -15.39
C LEU A 55 -1.95 -6.29 -16.51
N GLN A 56 -2.46 -7.51 -16.31
CA GLN A 56 -2.31 -8.60 -17.26
C GLN A 56 -2.92 -8.29 -18.62
N GLU A 57 -4.13 -7.71 -18.64
CA GLU A 57 -4.82 -7.37 -19.88
C GLU A 57 -4.17 -6.17 -20.59
N PRO A 58 -3.92 -5.02 -19.92
CA PRO A 58 -3.21 -3.89 -20.51
C PRO A 58 -1.82 -4.24 -21.05
N TYR A 59 -1.12 -5.17 -20.39
CA TYR A 59 0.17 -5.69 -20.86
C TYR A 59 0.01 -6.45 -22.19
N ASN A 60 -0.96 -7.35 -22.26
CA ASN A 60 -1.22 -8.16 -23.45
C ASN A 60 -1.73 -7.32 -24.64
N SER A 61 -2.53 -6.29 -24.37
CA SER A 61 -3.06 -5.35 -25.37
C SER A 61 -2.08 -4.25 -25.78
N ARG A 62 -0.89 -4.20 -25.16
CA ARG A 62 0.12 -3.13 -25.35
C ARG A 62 -0.41 -1.74 -24.97
N CYS A 63 -1.36 -1.67 -24.05
CA CYS A 63 -1.98 -0.45 -23.53
C CYS A 63 -1.41 -0.06 -22.16
N LEU A 64 -0.12 -0.31 -21.95
CA LEU A 64 0.58 -0.05 -20.70
C LEU A 64 1.78 0.86 -20.97
N SER A 65 1.86 1.97 -20.23
CA SER A 65 3.02 2.86 -20.21
C SER A 65 3.76 2.75 -18.88
N ILE A 66 5.09 2.73 -18.95
CA ILE A 66 5.96 2.68 -17.78
C ILE A 66 6.70 4.01 -17.69
N SER A 67 6.59 4.67 -16.54
CA SER A 67 7.26 5.91 -16.23
C SER A 67 8.26 5.66 -15.11
N PRO A 68 9.55 5.39 -15.42
CA PRO A 68 10.60 5.39 -14.44
C PRO A 68 10.89 6.83 -14.00
N ASP A 69 11.06 7.03 -12.71
CA ASP A 69 11.32 8.34 -12.12
C ASP A 69 12.49 8.24 -11.14
N PHE A 70 13.50 9.08 -11.37
CA PHE A 70 14.79 9.03 -10.70
C PHE A 70 15.07 10.35 -9.99
N TRP A 71 15.34 10.29 -8.70
CA TRP A 71 15.55 11.48 -7.90
C TRP A 71 16.54 11.22 -6.76
N CYS A 72 17.19 12.28 -6.31
CA CYS A 72 18.19 12.21 -5.25
C CYS A 72 17.68 12.92 -3.99
N ASP A 73 17.68 12.20 -2.86
CA ASP A 73 17.46 12.78 -1.54
C ASP A 73 18.78 13.36 -1.02
N LYS A 74 18.91 14.70 -1.05
CA LYS A 74 20.12 15.40 -0.58
C LYS A 74 20.34 15.28 0.93
N TYR A 75 19.30 15.02 1.72
CA TYR A 75 19.45 14.87 3.17
C TYR A 75 19.94 13.46 3.51
N LYS A 76 19.33 12.44 2.89
CA LYS A 76 19.72 11.04 3.11
C LYS A 76 20.96 10.64 2.32
N GLN A 77 21.40 11.44 1.36
CA GLN A 77 22.50 11.13 0.42
C GLN A 77 22.22 9.81 -0.33
N VAL A 78 20.97 9.59 -0.73
CA VAL A 78 20.52 8.38 -1.43
C VAL A 78 19.78 8.78 -2.70
N ALA A 79 20.15 8.18 -3.83
CA ALA A 79 19.36 8.21 -5.05
C ALA A 79 18.25 7.15 -4.97
N TYR A 80 17.07 7.47 -5.46
CA TYR A 80 15.93 6.55 -5.53
C TYR A 80 15.50 6.39 -6.98
N LEU A 81 15.20 5.14 -7.34
CA LEU A 81 14.49 4.80 -8.55
C LEU A 81 13.10 4.33 -8.18
N SER A 82 12.10 5.01 -8.75
CA SER A 82 10.71 4.60 -8.68
C SER A 82 10.19 4.26 -10.07
N VAL A 83 9.24 3.34 -10.13
CA VAL A 83 8.60 2.94 -11.38
C VAL A 83 7.11 3.00 -11.19
N THR A 84 6.46 3.76 -12.06
CA THR A 84 5.02 3.93 -12.09
C THR A 84 4.48 3.39 -13.39
N VAL A 85 3.41 2.60 -13.29
CA VAL A 85 2.65 2.11 -14.45
C VAL A 85 1.44 2.99 -14.65
N VAL A 86 1.21 3.35 -15.89
CA VAL A 86 0.06 4.13 -16.34
C VAL A 86 -0.73 3.28 -17.34
N ILE A 87 -2.02 3.11 -17.08
CA ILE A 87 -2.95 2.39 -17.95
C ILE A 87 -4.22 3.19 -18.15
N VAL A 88 -4.87 2.96 -19.29
CA VAL A 88 -6.25 3.37 -19.54
C VAL A 88 -7.08 2.11 -19.72
N ASP A 89 -8.09 1.94 -18.87
CA ASP A 89 -8.98 0.78 -18.92
C ASP A 89 -10.05 0.93 -20.02
N LYS A 90 -10.80 -0.14 -20.29
CA LYS A 90 -11.88 -0.23 -21.30
C LYS A 90 -13.01 0.78 -21.07
N ASP A 91 -13.21 1.18 -19.82
CA ASP A 91 -14.11 2.26 -19.42
C ASP A 91 -13.53 3.67 -19.66
N PHE A 92 -12.39 3.79 -20.36
CA PHE A 92 -11.63 5.04 -20.52
C PHE A 92 -11.19 5.68 -19.19
N LYS A 93 -11.05 4.87 -18.15
CA LYS A 93 -10.56 5.33 -16.84
C LYS A 93 -9.05 5.28 -16.82
N TYR A 94 -8.44 6.40 -16.42
CA TYR A 94 -7.01 6.55 -16.27
C TYR A 94 -6.56 6.09 -14.89
N TYR A 95 -5.57 5.20 -14.84
CA TYR A 95 -4.99 4.71 -13.59
C TYR A 95 -3.47 4.89 -13.57
N THR A 96 -2.99 5.30 -12.40
CA THR A 96 -1.56 5.41 -12.08
C THR A 96 -1.24 4.50 -10.90
N ILE A 97 -0.30 3.58 -11.08
CA ILE A 97 0.03 2.56 -10.08
C ILE A 97 1.55 2.56 -9.86
N GLY A 98 1.98 2.95 -8.65
CA GLY A 98 3.38 2.84 -8.25
C GLY A 98 3.76 1.38 -8.00
N LEU A 99 4.68 0.83 -8.79
CA LEU A 99 5.14 -0.56 -8.64
C LEU A 99 6.15 -0.69 -7.49
N PHE A 100 7.17 0.17 -7.51
CA PHE A 100 8.17 0.23 -6.46
C PHE A 100 8.82 1.60 -6.40
N CYS A 101 9.42 1.88 -5.25
CA CYS A 101 10.40 2.93 -5.03
C CYS A 101 11.51 2.30 -4.20
N LYS A 102 12.74 2.31 -4.72
CA LYS A 102 13.88 1.68 -4.07
C LYS A 102 15.09 2.59 -4.15
N PRO A 103 15.99 2.56 -3.16
CA PRO A 103 17.32 3.13 -3.31
C PRO A 103 17.96 2.57 -4.58
N PHE A 104 18.46 3.46 -5.42
CA PHE A 104 19.23 3.10 -6.59
C PHE A 104 20.63 2.69 -6.15
N GLN A 105 21.08 1.54 -6.65
CA GLN A 105 22.45 1.05 -6.47
C GLN A 105 23.01 0.84 -7.88
N GLU A 106 24.12 1.50 -8.17
CA GLU A 106 24.86 1.30 -9.42
C GLU A 106 25.54 -0.08 -9.33
N SER A 107 25.29 -0.93 -10.32
CA SER A 107 25.76 -2.31 -10.39
C SER A 107 26.76 -2.50 -11.52
#